data_AF-A0A2T4VK22-F1
#
_entry.id   AF-A0A2T4VK22-F1
#
_cell.length_a   1.000
_cell.length_b   1.000
_cell.length_c   1.000
_cell.angle_alpha   90.00
_cell.angle_beta   90.00
_cell.angle_gamma   90.00
#
_symmetry.space_group_name_H-M   'P 1'
#
loop_
_entity.id
_entity.type
_entity.pdbx_description
1 polymer ?
#
loop_
_entity_poly.entity_id
_entity_poly.type
_entity_poly.pdbx_seq_one_letter_code
_entity_poly.pdbx_strand_id
1 'polypeptide(L)'
;MSNLVSERRTCAVCCTSSEYRYPRCGTDGSGRSPALDEGPCAGERSTMDSWVETCPSCGYCADDIAPRQKVRAEVVSMVRSPRYQELLHRGGSVSLANRFLCEALLQEVSRRLADQAVALIRAAWAAESAGEADLARQCRSDAADLLLSRRPALQRFTKYLGSGSVVLIDLLRRADRIDEALREVDAALQRPFNFITEMLLAFERQLCERGDTAEHTEAEAFLALTGERSSWAPEPEYDTTTAAYLLSYCGEMLTPHESTALQAHKVRTLRGVMWNTGDAVALKLLEGGKDALLRAIEQRLLAEHPAHPAVNRCPRCGGLARTPQAKQCRHCGHSWRS
;
A
#
# COMPACT_ATOMS: atom_id res chain seq x y z
N MET A 1 -4.77 25.46 3.43
CA MET A 1 -5.69 25.85 2.35
C MET A 1 -5.20 25.20 1.07
N SER A 2 -5.86 24.14 0.62
CA SER A 2 -5.49 23.45 -0.62
C SER A 2 -5.83 24.36 -1.79
N ASN A 3 -4.85 24.76 -2.59
CA ASN A 3 -5.10 25.52 -3.80
C ASN A 3 -5.94 24.65 -4.75
N LEU A 4 -7.17 25.06 -5.08
CA LEU A 4 -8.02 24.35 -6.03
C LEU A 4 -7.83 24.94 -7.43
N VAL A 5 -7.85 24.09 -8.46
CA VAL A 5 -7.94 24.48 -9.87
C VAL A 5 -9.35 24.20 -10.36
N SER A 6 -9.95 25.18 -11.04
CA SER A 6 -11.20 24.98 -11.74
C SER A 6 -10.97 24.55 -13.18
N GLU A 7 -11.73 23.57 -13.66
CA GLU A 7 -11.77 23.17 -15.05
C GLU A 7 -13.21 23.02 -15.54
N ARG A 8 -13.46 23.40 -16.79
CA ARG A 8 -14.78 23.21 -17.42
C ARG A 8 -14.79 21.87 -18.15
N ARG A 9 -15.72 20.99 -17.78
CA ARG A 9 -15.91 19.67 -18.39
C ARG A 9 -17.34 19.52 -18.90
N THR A 10 -17.51 18.74 -19.97
CA THR A 10 -18.82 18.47 -20.58
C THR A 10 -19.25 17.05 -20.27
N CYS A 11 -20.42 16.90 -19.62
CA CYS A 11 -20.93 15.59 -19.23
C CYS A 11 -21.19 14.71 -20.45
N ALA A 12 -20.64 13.49 -20.46
CA ALA A 12 -20.84 12.55 -21.57
C ALA A 12 -22.24 11.92 -21.63
N VAL A 13 -23.11 12.17 -20.63
CA VAL A 13 -24.50 11.68 -20.59
C VAL A 13 -25.49 12.74 -21.08
N CYS A 14 -25.46 13.95 -20.53
CA CYS A 14 -26.42 15.01 -20.85
C CYS A 14 -25.85 16.16 -21.70
N CYS A 15 -24.55 16.12 -22.02
CA CYS A 15 -23.84 17.15 -22.78
C CYS A 15 -23.83 18.55 -22.13
N THR A 16 -24.22 18.66 -20.85
CA THR A 16 -24.12 19.92 -20.11
C THR A 16 -22.67 20.17 -19.70
N SER A 17 -22.15 21.36 -20.02
CA SER A 17 -20.86 21.82 -19.53
C SER A 17 -21.00 22.43 -18.14
N SER A 18 -20.12 22.05 -17.22
CA SER A 18 -20.10 22.54 -15.84
C SER A 18 -18.67 22.75 -15.37
N GLU A 19 -18.52 23.55 -14.32
CA GLU A 19 -17.21 23.81 -13.69
C GLU A 19 -16.98 22.81 -12.56
N TYR A 20 -15.81 22.19 -12.54
CA TYR A 20 -15.37 21.23 -11.54
C TYR A 20 -14.11 21.76 -10.88
N ARG A 21 -13.93 21.45 -9.60
CA ARG A 21 -12.79 21.91 -8.79
C ARG A 21 -11.95 20.73 -8.35
N TYR A 22 -10.65 20.84 -8.58
CA TYR A 22 -9.68 19.80 -8.25
C TYR A 22 -8.58 20.35 -7.37
N PRO A 23 -8.01 19.56 -6.45
CA PRO A 23 -6.79 19.95 -5.75
C PRO A 23 -5.62 20.17 -6.73
N ARG A 24 -4.95 21.31 -6.63
CA ARG A 24 -3.74 21.64 -7.39
C ARG A 24 -2.60 20.78 -6.86
N CYS A 25 -2.30 19.67 -7.53
CA CYS A 25 -1.17 18.77 -7.30
C CYS A 25 -0.95 18.43 -5.80
N GLY A 26 -1.56 17.35 -5.33
CA GLY A 26 -1.26 16.84 -4.00
C GLY A 26 0.16 16.29 -3.98
N THR A 27 0.99 16.78 -3.06
CA THR A 27 2.16 16.03 -2.61
C THR A 27 1.64 14.81 -1.86
N ASP A 28 1.73 13.65 -2.50
CA ASP A 28 1.53 12.33 -1.93
C ASP A 28 2.67 12.04 -0.95
N GLY A 29 2.49 12.43 0.30
CA GLY A 29 3.57 12.36 1.27
C GLY A 29 3.10 12.38 2.71
N SER A 30 1.92 11.84 3.01
CA SER A 30 1.52 11.74 4.41
C SER A 30 2.44 10.81 5.22
N GLY A 31 3.25 9.98 4.55
CA GLY A 31 4.20 9.06 5.19
C GLY A 31 3.53 8.02 6.10
N ARG A 32 2.19 7.97 6.10
CA ARG A 32 1.38 7.05 6.89
C ARG A 32 1.02 5.85 6.04
N SER A 33 1.08 4.68 6.64
CA SER A 33 0.73 3.42 5.99
C SER A 33 -0.77 3.38 5.71
N PRO A 34 -1.18 2.97 4.48
CA PRO A 34 -2.59 2.81 4.16
C PRO A 34 -3.26 1.74 5.03
N ALA A 35 -4.58 1.76 5.07
CA ALA A 35 -5.37 0.69 5.68
C ALA A 35 -5.21 -0.64 4.93
N LEU A 36 -5.57 -1.77 5.57
CA LEU A 36 -5.45 -3.11 4.98
C LEU A 36 -6.41 -3.36 3.80
N ASP A 37 -7.45 -2.54 3.63
CA ASP A 37 -8.27 -2.47 2.40
C ASP A 37 -7.74 -1.47 1.37
N GLU A 38 -6.51 -0.96 1.53
CA GLU A 38 -5.90 0.13 0.76
C GLU A 38 -6.59 1.51 0.92
N GLY A 39 -7.40 1.66 1.98
CA GLY A 39 -8.06 2.92 2.32
C GLY A 39 -7.09 4.07 2.60
N PRO A 40 -7.44 5.30 2.16
CA PRO A 40 -6.64 6.48 2.45
C PRO A 40 -6.54 6.72 3.94
N CYS A 41 -5.37 7.22 4.36
CA CYS A 41 -5.19 7.68 5.73
C CYS A 41 -6.17 8.83 6.04
N ALA A 42 -6.48 9.06 7.32
CA ALA A 42 -7.46 10.06 7.75
C ALA A 42 -7.28 11.46 7.12
N GLY A 43 -6.03 11.90 6.88
CA GLY A 43 -5.74 13.18 6.22
C GLY A 43 -6.09 13.22 4.72
N GLU A 44 -6.00 12.07 4.04
CA GLU A 44 -6.24 11.92 2.59
C GLU A 44 -7.72 11.69 2.28
N ARG A 45 -8.52 11.21 3.25
CA ARG A 45 -9.98 11.06 3.13
C ARG A 45 -10.68 12.36 2.72
N SER A 46 -10.13 13.51 3.12
CA SER A 46 -10.63 14.83 2.71
C SER A 46 -10.60 15.08 1.19
N THR A 47 -9.78 14.33 0.45
CA THR A 47 -9.65 14.45 -1.00
C THR A 47 -10.63 13.56 -1.78
N MET A 48 -11.32 12.62 -1.11
CA MET A 48 -12.22 11.66 -1.75
C MET A 48 -13.36 12.32 -2.52
N ASP A 49 -13.78 13.52 -2.13
CA ASP A 49 -14.78 14.31 -2.84
C ASP A 49 -14.39 14.60 -4.30
N SER A 50 -13.08 14.69 -4.57
CA SER A 50 -12.53 14.91 -5.90
C SER A 50 -12.28 13.63 -6.70
N TRP A 51 -12.49 12.46 -6.09
CA TRP A 51 -12.27 11.17 -6.76
C TRP A 51 -13.48 10.74 -7.58
N VAL A 52 -14.66 11.32 -7.33
CA VAL A 52 -15.89 11.06 -8.08
C VAL A 52 -16.53 12.38 -8.51
N GLU A 53 -16.53 12.62 -9.82
CA GLU A 53 -17.22 13.75 -10.42
C GLU A 53 -18.72 13.45 -10.50
N THR A 54 -19.57 14.45 -10.26
CA THR A 54 -21.02 14.32 -10.41
C THR A 54 -21.57 15.44 -11.28
N CYS A 55 -22.24 15.08 -12.37
CA CYS A 55 -22.87 16.06 -13.24
C CYS A 55 -24.02 16.76 -12.50
N PRO A 56 -24.01 18.10 -12.35
CA PRO A 56 -25.06 18.81 -11.64
C PRO A 56 -26.41 18.81 -12.39
N SER A 57 -26.43 18.47 -13.67
CA SER A 57 -27.66 18.46 -14.49
C SER A 57 -28.38 17.11 -14.49
N CYS A 58 -27.65 16.00 -14.64
CA CYS A 58 -28.27 14.67 -14.74
C CYS A 58 -27.88 13.71 -13.62
N GLY A 59 -26.92 14.07 -12.77
CA GLY A 59 -26.47 13.24 -11.67
C GLY A 59 -25.51 12.11 -12.06
N TYR A 60 -25.02 12.05 -13.30
CA TYR A 60 -24.00 11.05 -13.71
C TYR A 60 -22.75 11.15 -12.81
N CYS A 61 -22.41 10.05 -12.13
CA CYS A 61 -21.26 9.93 -11.23
C CYS A 61 -20.17 9.07 -11.88
N ALA A 62 -18.94 9.58 -11.97
CA ALA A 62 -17.80 8.84 -12.52
C ALA A 62 -16.45 9.46 -12.10
N ASP A 63 -15.38 8.68 -12.13
CA ASP A 63 -13.99 9.18 -12.02
C ASP A 63 -13.65 10.25 -13.08
N ASP A 64 -14.29 10.21 -14.26
CA ASP A 64 -14.17 11.20 -15.34
C ASP A 64 -15.56 11.44 -15.96
N ILE A 65 -16.08 12.66 -15.85
CA ILE A 65 -17.39 13.03 -16.42
C ILE A 65 -17.38 13.15 -17.95
N ALA A 66 -16.18 13.28 -18.54
CA ALA A 66 -15.96 13.49 -19.96
C ALA A 66 -15.02 12.42 -20.56
N PRO A 67 -15.33 11.12 -20.38
CA PRO A 67 -14.46 10.05 -20.84
C PRO A 67 -14.27 10.10 -22.36
N ARG A 68 -13.07 9.73 -22.81
CA ARG A 68 -12.77 9.64 -24.26
C ARG A 68 -13.69 8.66 -25.01
N GLN A 69 -14.13 7.61 -24.33
CA GLN A 69 -15.02 6.61 -24.89
C GLN A 69 -16.48 7.03 -24.70
N LYS A 70 -17.29 6.80 -25.73
CA LYS A 70 -18.72 7.07 -25.66
C LYS A 70 -19.38 6.25 -24.56
N VAL A 71 -20.18 6.91 -23.72
CA VAL A 71 -20.98 6.27 -22.68
C VAL A 71 -22.02 5.36 -23.33
N ARG A 72 -22.13 4.13 -22.80
CA ARG A 72 -23.05 3.12 -23.31
C ARG A 72 -24.51 3.50 -23.02
N ALA A 73 -25.44 3.05 -23.87
CA ALA A 73 -26.86 3.39 -23.74
C ALA A 73 -27.46 2.90 -22.41
N GLU A 74 -27.01 1.75 -21.91
CA GLU A 74 -27.47 1.16 -20.66
C GLU A 74 -27.07 2.02 -19.45
N VAL A 75 -25.88 2.65 -19.50
CA VAL A 75 -25.43 3.61 -18.48
C VAL A 75 -26.31 4.86 -18.49
N VAL A 76 -26.62 5.40 -19.68
CA VAL A 76 -27.54 6.55 -19.81
C VAL A 76 -28.92 6.21 -19.24
N SER A 77 -29.43 5.01 -19.50
CA SER A 77 -30.70 4.53 -18.94
C SER A 77 -30.64 4.39 -17.41
N MET A 78 -29.53 3.88 -16.87
CA MET A 78 -29.35 3.70 -15.43
C MET A 78 -29.32 5.05 -14.71
N VAL A 79 -28.58 6.04 -15.21
CA VAL A 79 -28.53 7.40 -14.62
C VAL A 79 -29.92 8.01 -14.51
N ARG A 80 -30.81 7.77 -15.48
CA ARG A 80 -32.18 8.31 -15.48
C ARG A 80 -33.18 7.49 -14.67
N SER A 81 -32.77 6.34 -14.13
CA SER A 81 -33.68 5.44 -13.42
C SER A 81 -34.06 5.98 -12.03
N PRO A 82 -35.26 5.66 -11.51
CA PRO A 82 -35.65 6.04 -10.15
C PRO A 82 -34.67 5.51 -9.10
N ARG A 83 -34.24 4.24 -9.22
CA ARG A 83 -33.26 3.61 -8.32
C ARG A 83 -31.98 4.44 -8.19
N TYR A 84 -31.45 4.93 -9.30
CA TYR A 84 -30.23 5.73 -9.31
C TYR A 84 -30.45 7.13 -8.71
N GLN A 85 -31.53 7.81 -9.12
CA GLN A 85 -31.81 9.16 -8.65
C GLN A 85 -32.16 9.21 -7.16
N GLU A 86 -32.93 8.23 -6.67
CA GLU A 86 -33.25 8.09 -5.24
C GLU A 86 -31.98 7.86 -4.40
N LEU A 87 -31.06 7.03 -4.89
CA LEU A 87 -29.78 6.81 -4.23
C LEU A 87 -28.92 8.08 -4.21
N LEU A 88 -28.79 8.76 -5.36
CA LEU A 88 -27.98 9.98 -5.47
C LEU A 88 -28.48 11.08 -4.53
N HIS A 89 -29.79 11.28 -4.46
CA HIS A 89 -30.42 12.37 -3.71
C HIS A 89 -30.80 11.98 -2.28
N ARG A 90 -30.45 10.76 -1.83
CA ARG A 90 -30.55 10.39 -0.41
C ARG A 90 -29.63 11.32 0.38
N GLY A 91 -30.23 12.28 1.07
CA GLY A 91 -29.49 13.38 1.72
C GLY A 91 -28.72 12.96 2.97
N GLY A 92 -28.10 13.96 3.62
CA GLY A 92 -27.40 13.80 4.88
C GLY A 92 -25.88 13.65 4.72
N SER A 93 -25.24 13.10 5.74
CA SER A 93 -23.79 12.89 5.82
C SER A 93 -23.25 11.90 4.78
N VAL A 94 -24.11 11.06 4.18
CA VAL A 94 -23.76 9.99 3.21
C VAL A 94 -23.64 10.43 1.75
N SER A 95 -23.79 11.70 1.44
CA SER A 95 -23.82 12.19 0.05
C SER A 95 -22.59 11.76 -0.78
N LEU A 96 -21.41 11.65 -0.17
CA LEU A 96 -20.22 11.11 -0.81
C LEU A 96 -20.31 9.60 -1.05
N ALA A 97 -20.75 8.82 -0.06
CA ALA A 97 -20.95 7.38 -0.22
C ALA A 97 -21.95 7.07 -1.34
N ASN A 98 -23.04 7.85 -1.43
CA ASN A 98 -24.05 7.69 -2.47
C ASN A 98 -23.50 7.93 -3.88
N ARG A 99 -22.58 8.87 -4.07
CA ARG A 99 -21.93 9.08 -5.38
C ARG A 99 -21.10 7.87 -5.81
N PHE A 100 -20.35 7.27 -4.89
CA PHE A 100 -19.62 6.03 -5.16
C PHE A 100 -20.55 4.83 -5.38
N LEU A 101 -21.66 4.73 -4.65
CA LEU A 101 -22.68 3.70 -4.89
C LEU A 101 -23.36 3.88 -6.26
N CYS A 102 -23.65 5.12 -6.64
CA CYS A 102 -24.12 5.45 -7.98
C CYS A 102 -23.11 5.01 -9.04
N GLU A 103 -21.81 5.31 -8.87
CA GLU A 103 -20.76 4.80 -9.75
C GLU A 103 -20.77 3.26 -9.82
N ALA A 104 -20.87 2.57 -8.67
CA ALA A 104 -20.94 1.11 -8.63
C ALA A 104 -22.10 0.55 -9.47
N LEU A 105 -23.29 1.16 -9.43
CA LEU A 105 -24.43 0.78 -10.29
C LEU A 105 -24.10 0.92 -11.79
N LEU A 106 -23.35 1.96 -12.16
CA LEU A 106 -22.97 2.18 -13.56
C LEU A 106 -21.92 1.15 -14.04
N GLN A 107 -21.02 0.73 -13.14
CA GLN A 107 -20.06 -0.33 -13.42
C GLN A 107 -20.73 -1.71 -13.50
N GLU A 108 -21.75 -1.97 -12.68
CA GLU A 108 -22.59 -3.18 -12.73
C GLU A 108 -23.20 -3.34 -14.14
N VAL A 109 -23.90 -2.31 -14.62
CA VAL A 109 -24.54 -2.29 -15.94
C VAL A 109 -23.52 -2.40 -17.07
N SER A 110 -22.32 -1.84 -16.88
CA SER A 110 -21.21 -1.95 -17.82
C SER A 110 -20.49 -3.31 -17.77
N ARG A 111 -20.87 -4.20 -16.84
CA ARG A 111 -20.24 -5.50 -16.54
C ARG A 111 -18.77 -5.38 -16.18
N ARG A 112 -18.38 -4.28 -15.52
CA ARG A 112 -17.02 -4.00 -15.05
C ARG A 112 -16.94 -4.31 -13.55
N LEU A 113 -16.98 -5.59 -13.21
CA LEU A 113 -17.09 -6.05 -11.82
C LEU A 113 -15.92 -5.61 -10.92
N ALA A 114 -14.70 -5.53 -11.47
CA ALA A 114 -13.56 -5.00 -10.72
C ALA A 114 -13.76 -3.52 -10.37
N ASP A 115 -14.16 -2.70 -11.35
CA ASP A 115 -14.39 -1.27 -11.11
C ASP A 115 -15.59 -1.05 -10.18
N GLN A 116 -16.60 -1.94 -10.24
CA GLN A 116 -17.72 -1.96 -9.30
C GLN A 116 -17.26 -2.22 -7.85
N ALA A 117 -16.40 -3.21 -7.63
CA ALA A 117 -15.88 -3.49 -6.29
C ALA A 117 -15.00 -2.33 -5.77
N VAL A 118 -14.20 -1.67 -6.61
CA VAL A 118 -13.47 -0.45 -6.21
C VAL A 118 -14.43 0.64 -5.74
N ALA A 119 -15.52 0.90 -6.49
CA ALA A 119 -16.50 1.91 -6.14
C ALA A 119 -17.22 1.58 -4.81
N LEU A 120 -17.55 0.30 -4.56
CA LEU A 120 -18.12 -0.14 -3.29
C LEU A 120 -17.16 0.04 -2.10
N ILE A 121 -15.87 -0.26 -2.28
CA ILE A 121 -14.85 -0.03 -1.25
C ILE A 121 -14.74 1.47 -0.92
N ARG A 122 -14.70 2.34 -1.94
CA ARG A 122 -14.70 3.80 -1.76
C ARG A 122 -15.97 4.30 -1.07
N ALA A 123 -17.13 3.71 -1.38
CA ALA A 123 -18.38 3.99 -0.70
C ALA A 123 -18.31 3.61 0.79
N ALA A 124 -17.68 2.47 1.12
CA ALA A 124 -17.48 2.06 2.52
C ALA A 124 -16.64 3.08 3.31
N TRP A 125 -15.53 3.56 2.73
CA TRP A 125 -14.69 4.58 3.35
C TRP A 125 -15.43 5.91 3.57
N ALA A 126 -16.25 6.31 2.59
CA ALA A 126 -17.06 7.51 2.69
C ALA A 126 -18.16 7.37 3.76
N ALA A 127 -18.83 6.21 3.82
CA ALA A 127 -19.85 5.90 4.82
C ALA A 127 -19.27 5.89 6.24
N GLU A 128 -18.09 5.31 6.43
CA GLU A 128 -17.39 5.32 7.70
C GLU A 128 -17.00 6.73 8.14
N SER A 129 -16.52 7.56 7.21
CA SER A 129 -16.22 8.97 7.48
C SER A 129 -17.47 9.78 7.84
N ALA A 130 -18.64 9.32 7.39
CA ALA A 130 -19.95 9.90 7.71
C ALA A 130 -20.57 9.33 9.01
N GLY A 131 -19.93 8.36 9.66
CA GLY A 131 -20.45 7.69 10.87
C GLY A 131 -21.48 6.58 10.60
N GLU A 132 -21.67 6.17 9.35
CA GLU A 132 -22.69 5.20 8.94
C GLU A 132 -22.11 3.79 8.85
N ALA A 133 -21.92 3.16 10.01
CA ALA A 133 -21.23 1.88 10.13
C ALA A 133 -21.94 0.73 9.37
N ASP A 134 -23.27 0.67 9.40
CA ASP A 134 -24.02 -0.40 8.71
C ASP A 134 -23.91 -0.31 7.19
N LEU A 135 -23.94 0.92 6.64
CA LEU A 135 -23.69 1.14 5.22
C LEU A 135 -22.27 0.73 4.85
N ALA A 136 -21.28 1.11 5.66
CA ALA A 136 -19.89 0.72 5.43
C ALA A 136 -19.72 -0.81 5.45
N ARG A 137 -20.36 -1.51 6.40
CA ARG A 137 -20.37 -2.99 6.48
C ARG A 137 -20.98 -3.61 5.22
N GLN A 138 -22.14 -3.11 4.80
CA GLN A 138 -22.82 -3.62 3.60
C GLN A 138 -21.98 -3.44 2.34
N CYS A 139 -21.42 -2.25 2.13
CA CYS A 139 -20.55 -1.96 0.99
C CYS A 139 -19.34 -2.92 0.93
N ARG A 140 -18.73 -3.23 2.07
CA ARG A 140 -17.61 -4.19 2.14
C ARG A 140 -18.06 -5.62 1.83
N SER A 141 -19.22 -6.03 2.34
CA SER A 141 -19.79 -7.35 2.02
C SER A 141 -20.05 -7.50 0.52
N ASP A 142 -20.67 -6.50 -0.11
CA ASP A 142 -20.98 -6.52 -1.54
C ASP A 142 -19.70 -6.54 -2.39
N ALA A 143 -18.68 -5.77 -1.99
CA ALA A 143 -17.37 -5.79 -2.63
C ALA A 143 -16.71 -7.18 -2.51
N ALA A 144 -16.75 -7.78 -1.32
CA ALA A 144 -16.19 -9.12 -1.09
C ALA A 144 -16.88 -10.19 -1.96
N ASP A 145 -18.21 -10.15 -2.09
CA ASP A 145 -18.95 -11.10 -2.95
C ASP A 145 -18.55 -10.99 -4.42
N LEU A 146 -18.36 -9.77 -4.93
CA LEU A 146 -17.86 -9.56 -6.29
C LEU A 146 -16.46 -10.15 -6.46
N LEU A 147 -15.56 -9.91 -5.51
CA LEU A 147 -14.18 -10.41 -5.54
C LEU A 147 -14.12 -11.94 -5.44
N LEU A 148 -14.94 -12.56 -4.59
CA LEU A 148 -15.08 -14.01 -4.46
C LEU A 148 -15.58 -14.65 -5.75
N SER A 149 -16.57 -14.03 -6.42
CA SER A 149 -17.14 -14.52 -7.67
C SER A 149 -16.17 -14.47 -8.85
N ARG A 150 -15.11 -13.64 -8.76
CA ARG A 150 -14.15 -13.38 -9.84
C ARG A 150 -12.71 -13.30 -9.33
N ARG A 151 -12.19 -14.38 -8.74
CA ARG A 151 -10.81 -14.45 -8.20
C ARG A 151 -9.70 -13.91 -9.11
N PRO A 152 -9.71 -14.09 -10.45
CA PRO A 152 -8.69 -13.47 -11.32
C PRO A 152 -8.69 -11.92 -11.29
N ALA A 153 -9.82 -11.29 -10.95
CA ALA A 153 -9.94 -9.84 -10.83
C ALA A 153 -9.22 -9.28 -9.59
N LEU A 154 -8.93 -10.11 -8.58
CA LEU A 154 -8.17 -9.73 -7.38
C LEU A 154 -6.78 -9.15 -7.71
N GLN A 155 -6.18 -9.54 -8.85
CA GLN A 155 -4.88 -9.03 -9.28
C GLN A 155 -4.89 -7.54 -9.65
N ARG A 156 -6.07 -6.93 -9.89
CA ARG A 156 -6.19 -5.50 -10.18
C ARG A 156 -6.23 -4.61 -8.94
N PHE A 157 -6.36 -5.20 -7.75
CA PHE A 157 -6.51 -4.51 -6.46
C PHE A 157 -5.20 -4.45 -5.65
N THR A 158 -4.05 -4.63 -6.28
CA THR A 158 -2.77 -4.86 -5.59
C THR A 158 -1.84 -3.65 -5.65
N LYS A 159 -2.36 -2.43 -5.53
CA LYS A 159 -1.53 -1.24 -5.76
C LYS A 159 -0.43 -1.12 -4.70
N TYR A 160 -0.71 -1.51 -3.46
CA TYR A 160 0.22 -1.35 -2.34
C TYR A 160 0.50 -2.64 -1.57
N LEU A 161 -0.50 -3.49 -1.33
CA LEU A 161 -0.34 -4.67 -0.46
C LEU A 161 0.21 -5.92 -1.18
N GLY A 162 0.43 -5.82 -2.50
CA GLY A 162 1.02 -6.89 -3.33
C GLY A 162 0.14 -8.13 -3.54
N SER A 163 -1.00 -8.24 -2.85
CA SER A 163 -1.95 -9.36 -2.98
C SER A 163 -3.38 -8.94 -2.68
N GLY A 164 -4.28 -9.13 -3.66
CA GLY A 164 -5.71 -8.86 -3.48
C GLY A 164 -6.37 -9.78 -2.46
N SER A 165 -5.69 -10.87 -2.05
CA SER A 165 -6.15 -11.73 -0.95
C SER A 165 -6.21 -10.97 0.36
N VAL A 166 -5.24 -10.10 0.66
CA VAL A 166 -5.24 -9.30 1.91
C VAL A 166 -6.45 -8.39 1.93
N VAL A 167 -6.69 -7.64 0.85
CA VAL A 167 -7.85 -6.76 0.70
C VAL A 167 -9.15 -7.54 0.85
N LEU A 168 -9.30 -8.68 0.18
CA LEU A 168 -10.51 -9.51 0.31
C LEU A 168 -10.75 -9.97 1.75
N ILE A 169 -9.70 -10.42 2.44
CA ILE A 169 -9.79 -10.88 3.83
C ILE A 169 -10.18 -9.73 4.76
N ASP A 170 -9.56 -8.56 4.61
CA ASP A 170 -9.91 -7.36 5.39
C ASP A 170 -11.37 -6.95 5.15
N LEU A 171 -11.83 -6.96 3.89
CA LEU A 171 -13.22 -6.66 3.55
C LEU A 171 -14.20 -7.62 4.21
N LEU A 172 -13.92 -8.94 4.16
CA LEU A 172 -14.75 -9.95 4.82
C LEU A 172 -14.76 -9.75 6.34
N ARG A 173 -13.58 -9.52 6.94
CA ARG A 173 -13.44 -9.30 8.38
C ARG A 173 -14.22 -8.06 8.84
N ARG A 174 -14.02 -6.92 8.18
CA ARG A 174 -14.72 -5.65 8.49
C ARG A 174 -16.20 -5.66 8.11
N ALA A 175 -16.62 -6.60 7.26
CA ALA A 175 -18.02 -6.91 6.99
C ALA A 175 -18.66 -7.84 8.05
N ASP A 176 -17.93 -8.24 9.10
CA ASP A 176 -18.34 -9.21 10.12
C ASP A 176 -18.62 -10.63 9.55
N ARG A 177 -17.95 -10.98 8.44
CA ARG A 177 -18.00 -12.32 7.80
C ARG A 177 -16.77 -13.14 8.19
N ILE A 178 -16.55 -13.25 9.49
CA ILE A 178 -15.30 -13.79 10.08
C ILE A 178 -14.97 -15.20 9.60
N ASP A 179 -15.96 -16.10 9.54
CA ASP A 179 -15.75 -17.48 9.10
C ASP A 179 -15.30 -17.58 7.64
N GLU A 180 -15.77 -16.67 6.78
CA GLU A 180 -15.32 -16.58 5.39
C GLU A 180 -13.91 -16.01 5.30
N ALA A 181 -13.61 -14.97 6.09
CA ALA A 181 -12.28 -14.39 6.16
C ALA A 181 -11.23 -15.44 6.55
N LEU A 182 -11.50 -16.23 7.60
CA LEU A 182 -10.60 -17.31 8.04
C LEU A 182 -10.38 -18.39 6.97
N ARG A 183 -11.42 -18.78 6.23
CA ARG A 183 -11.27 -19.72 5.10
C ARG A 183 -10.37 -19.15 4.00
N GLU A 184 -10.52 -17.86 3.69
CA GLU A 184 -9.67 -17.20 2.70
C GLU A 184 -8.22 -17.04 3.16
N VAL A 185 -7.99 -16.80 4.46
CA VAL A 185 -6.65 -16.82 5.08
C VAL A 185 -6.02 -18.21 4.90
N ASP A 186 -6.72 -19.28 5.30
CA ASP A 186 -6.21 -20.64 5.22
C ASP A 186 -5.88 -21.05 3.77
N ALA A 187 -6.73 -20.65 2.82
CA ALA A 187 -6.50 -20.88 1.39
C ALA A 187 -5.31 -20.08 0.85
N ALA A 188 -5.17 -18.80 1.22
CA ALA A 188 -4.04 -17.97 0.83
C ALA A 188 -2.71 -18.53 1.38
N LEU A 189 -2.72 -18.99 2.62
CA LEU A 189 -1.56 -19.63 3.27
C LEU A 189 -1.17 -21.00 2.68
N GLN A 190 -1.82 -21.48 1.63
CA GLN A 190 -1.32 -22.61 0.82
C GLN A 190 -0.32 -22.20 -0.28
N ARG A 191 -0.16 -20.90 -0.56
CA ARG A 191 0.67 -20.40 -1.68
C ARG A 191 1.84 -19.54 -1.19
N PRO A 192 3.06 -19.71 -1.73
CA PRO A 192 4.20 -18.87 -1.33
C PRO A 192 3.92 -17.40 -1.64
N PHE A 193 4.22 -16.53 -0.68
CA PHE A 193 4.11 -15.08 -0.80
C PHE A 193 5.41 -14.42 -0.35
N ASN A 194 5.57 -13.12 -0.65
CA ASN A 194 6.66 -12.36 -0.05
C ASN A 194 6.40 -12.14 1.44
N PHE A 195 7.43 -11.68 2.16
CA PHE A 195 7.35 -11.46 3.60
C PHE A 195 6.20 -10.53 4.01
N ILE A 196 5.99 -9.43 3.28
CA ILE A 196 4.97 -8.41 3.62
C ILE A 196 3.58 -9.04 3.56
N THR A 197 3.25 -9.75 2.48
CA THR A 197 1.95 -10.41 2.35
C THR A 197 1.78 -11.52 3.39
N GLU A 198 2.81 -12.30 3.71
CA GLU A 198 2.71 -13.30 4.79
C GLU A 198 2.47 -12.67 6.16
N MET A 199 3.17 -11.58 6.47
CA MET A 199 2.96 -10.80 7.68
C MET A 199 1.51 -10.32 7.79
N LEU A 200 0.98 -9.74 6.71
CA LEU A 200 -0.38 -9.21 6.69
C LEU A 200 -1.42 -10.32 6.84
N LEU A 201 -1.24 -11.46 6.15
CA LEU A 201 -2.14 -12.62 6.29
C LEU A 201 -2.10 -13.19 7.72
N ALA A 202 -0.92 -13.24 8.36
CA ALA A 202 -0.79 -13.69 9.74
C ALA A 202 -1.50 -12.72 10.71
N PHE A 203 -1.36 -11.42 10.48
CA PHE A 203 -2.01 -10.39 11.28
C PHE A 203 -3.55 -10.43 11.11
N GLU A 204 -4.04 -10.49 9.87
CA GLU A 204 -5.46 -10.66 9.57
C GLU A 204 -6.07 -11.89 10.24
N ARG A 205 -5.34 -13.01 10.28
CA ARG A 205 -5.76 -14.22 11.01
C ARG A 205 -6.01 -13.91 12.48
N GLN A 206 -5.06 -13.24 13.15
CA GLN A 206 -5.17 -12.92 14.57
C GLN A 206 -6.34 -11.97 14.84
N LEU A 207 -6.59 -11.00 13.95
CA LEU A 207 -7.74 -10.11 14.05
C LEU A 207 -9.06 -10.88 13.89
N CYS A 208 -9.16 -11.76 12.90
CA CYS A 208 -10.32 -12.62 12.70
C CYS A 208 -10.59 -13.53 13.91
N GLU A 209 -9.55 -14.17 14.47
CA GLU A 209 -9.67 -15.05 15.64
C GLU A 209 -10.16 -14.30 16.90
N ARG A 210 -9.94 -12.98 16.97
CA ARG A 210 -10.45 -12.10 18.04
C ARG A 210 -11.84 -11.52 17.75
N GLY A 211 -12.40 -11.76 16.56
CA GLY A 211 -13.61 -11.10 16.09
C GLY A 211 -13.45 -9.58 15.92
N ASP A 212 -12.22 -9.12 15.65
CA ASP A 212 -11.94 -7.70 15.48
C ASP A 212 -12.39 -7.23 14.09
N THR A 213 -13.34 -6.30 14.03
CA THR A 213 -13.86 -5.70 12.79
C THR A 213 -13.36 -4.26 12.56
N ALA A 214 -12.44 -3.76 13.39
CA ALA A 214 -11.92 -2.42 13.29
C ALA A 214 -11.00 -2.24 12.08
N GLU A 215 -10.78 -0.97 11.71
CA GLU A 215 -9.76 -0.60 10.75
C GLU A 215 -8.37 -0.83 11.33
N HIS A 216 -7.49 -1.41 10.52
CA HIS A 216 -6.09 -1.60 10.86
C HIS A 216 -5.18 -1.20 9.71
N THR A 217 -3.89 -1.00 10.01
CA THR A 217 -2.88 -0.57 9.03
C THR A 217 -1.73 -1.56 8.90
N GLU A 218 -0.99 -1.47 7.79
CA GLU A 218 0.25 -2.24 7.60
C GLU A 218 1.28 -1.95 8.71
N ALA A 219 1.35 -0.71 9.21
CA ALA A 219 2.25 -0.33 10.28
C ALA A 219 1.94 -1.07 11.59
N GLU A 220 0.65 -1.28 11.89
CA GLU A 220 0.22 -2.07 13.04
C GLU A 220 0.56 -3.55 12.86
N ALA A 221 0.38 -4.10 11.66
CA ALA A 221 0.80 -5.48 11.37
C ALA A 221 2.32 -5.67 11.57
N PHE A 222 3.11 -4.70 11.10
CA PHE A 222 4.56 -4.69 11.31
C PHE A 222 4.93 -4.56 12.79
N LEU A 223 4.26 -3.68 13.53
CA LEU A 223 4.47 -3.53 14.97
C LEU A 223 4.04 -4.79 15.75
N ALA A 224 2.97 -5.47 15.34
CA ALA A 224 2.54 -6.72 15.98
C ALA A 224 3.57 -7.84 15.79
N LEU A 225 4.18 -7.94 14.60
CA LEU A 225 5.27 -8.90 14.37
C LEU A 225 6.58 -8.52 15.06
N THR A 226 6.92 -7.22 15.10
CA THR A 226 8.23 -6.76 15.58
C THR A 226 8.23 -6.33 17.04
N GLY A 227 7.06 -6.10 17.63
CA GLY A 227 6.84 -5.76 19.04
C GLY A 227 7.11 -6.93 19.99
N GLU A 228 7.16 -8.16 19.47
CA GLU A 228 7.78 -9.32 20.12
C GLU A 228 9.34 -9.26 20.11
N ARG A 229 9.93 -8.09 19.87
CA ARG A 229 11.35 -7.85 20.14
C ARG A 229 11.62 -7.79 21.64
N SER A 230 12.00 -8.94 22.20
CA SER A 230 13.09 -8.94 23.20
C SER A 230 13.81 -10.28 23.38
N SER A 231 13.27 -11.43 22.97
CA SER A 231 13.86 -12.71 23.41
C SER A 231 14.43 -13.62 22.31
N TRP A 232 14.12 -13.41 21.02
CA TRP A 232 14.45 -14.40 19.98
C TRP A 232 15.14 -13.86 18.73
N ALA A 233 15.50 -12.58 18.63
CA ALA A 233 16.29 -12.13 17.47
C ALA A 233 17.67 -12.84 17.54
N PRO A 234 18.03 -13.71 16.57
CA PRO A 234 19.34 -14.32 16.60
C PRO A 234 20.40 -13.22 16.52
N GLU A 235 21.47 -13.36 17.31
CA GLU A 235 22.63 -12.49 17.22
C GLU A 235 23.05 -12.35 15.74
N PRO A 236 23.30 -11.13 15.26
CA PRO A 236 23.59 -10.91 13.86
C PRO A 236 24.86 -11.66 13.44
N GLU A 237 24.70 -12.65 12.56
CA GLU A 237 25.80 -13.47 12.00
C GLU A 237 26.61 -12.73 10.92
N TYR A 238 26.64 -11.39 10.92
CA TYR A 238 27.27 -10.56 9.89
C TYR A 238 27.97 -9.35 10.50
N ASP A 239 28.84 -8.69 9.74
CA ASP A 239 29.56 -7.50 10.21
C ASP A 239 28.63 -6.28 10.34
N THR A 240 28.02 -6.14 11.51
CA THR A 240 27.13 -5.04 11.88
C THR A 240 27.83 -3.68 11.88
N THR A 241 29.14 -3.65 12.13
CA THR A 241 29.92 -2.41 12.14
C THR A 241 30.06 -1.87 10.72
N THR A 242 30.33 -2.74 9.75
CA THR A 242 30.35 -2.36 8.33
C THR A 242 28.98 -1.92 7.85
N ALA A 243 27.93 -2.68 8.19
CA ALA A 243 26.57 -2.32 7.80
C ALA A 243 26.18 -0.92 8.34
N ALA A 244 26.45 -0.66 9.62
CA ALA A 244 26.18 0.65 10.23
C ALA A 244 26.99 1.76 9.58
N TYR A 245 28.26 1.51 9.24
CA TYR A 245 29.09 2.47 8.52
C TYR A 245 28.49 2.85 7.16
N LEU A 246 28.15 1.85 6.34
CA LEU A 246 27.63 2.06 4.99
C LEU A 246 26.32 2.85 5.03
N LEU A 247 25.41 2.49 5.93
CA LEU A 247 24.15 3.21 6.12
C LEU A 247 24.37 4.65 6.60
N SER A 248 25.31 4.87 7.52
CA SER A 248 25.50 6.19 8.16
C SER A 248 26.30 7.16 7.31
N TYR A 249 27.26 6.67 6.53
CA TYR A 249 28.24 7.52 5.84
C TYR A 249 28.23 7.38 4.33
N CYS A 250 27.68 6.29 3.80
CA CYS A 250 27.62 6.03 2.36
C CYS A 250 26.19 6.08 1.80
N GLY A 251 25.19 6.47 2.60
CA GLY A 251 23.77 6.42 2.22
C GLY A 251 23.43 7.05 0.86
N GLU A 252 24.04 8.18 0.53
CA GLU A 252 23.82 8.86 -0.77
C GLU A 252 24.40 8.11 -1.98
N MET A 253 25.34 7.19 -1.77
CA MET A 253 25.98 6.37 -2.80
C MET A 253 25.40 4.94 -2.85
N LEU A 254 24.47 4.62 -1.94
CA LEU A 254 23.73 3.36 -1.97
C LEU A 254 22.56 3.47 -2.94
N THR A 255 22.32 2.42 -3.71
CA THR A 255 21.05 2.27 -4.41
C THR A 255 19.92 2.07 -3.39
N PRO A 256 18.66 2.41 -3.74
CA PRO A 256 17.51 2.15 -2.88
C PRO A 256 17.43 0.68 -2.42
N HIS A 257 17.71 -0.27 -3.33
CA HIS A 257 17.67 -1.70 -3.03
C HIS A 257 18.78 -2.16 -2.09
N GLU A 258 20.00 -1.61 -2.20
CA GLU A 258 21.08 -1.89 -1.26
C GLU A 258 20.77 -1.34 0.12
N SER A 259 20.21 -0.13 0.21
CA SER A 259 19.77 0.45 1.49
C SER A 259 18.69 -0.42 2.13
N THR A 260 17.68 -0.85 1.36
CA THR A 260 16.65 -1.80 1.80
C THR A 260 17.27 -3.11 2.30
N ALA A 261 18.21 -3.69 1.55
CA ALA A 261 18.83 -4.97 1.89
C ALA A 261 19.71 -4.88 3.15
N LEU A 262 20.44 -3.77 3.33
CA LEU A 262 21.26 -3.54 4.54
C LEU A 262 20.40 -3.40 5.80
N GLN A 263 19.24 -2.76 5.69
CA GLN A 263 18.29 -2.58 6.79
C GLN A 263 17.47 -3.84 7.08
N ALA A 264 17.30 -4.71 6.10
CA ALA A 264 16.54 -5.95 6.26
C ALA A 264 17.17 -6.88 7.32
N HIS A 265 16.37 -7.59 8.08
CA HIS A 265 16.80 -8.62 9.03
C HIS A 265 15.87 -9.83 8.95
N LYS A 266 16.38 -10.98 9.41
CA LYS A 266 15.59 -12.20 9.45
C LYS A 266 14.56 -12.12 10.58
N VAL A 267 13.33 -12.50 10.27
CA VAL A 267 12.20 -12.58 11.20
C VAL A 267 11.52 -13.93 11.04
N ARG A 268 10.93 -14.45 12.11
CA ARG A 268 10.17 -15.70 12.08
C ARG A 268 8.72 -15.39 11.69
N THR A 269 8.26 -15.99 10.59
CA THR A 269 6.89 -15.98 10.11
C THR A 269 6.21 -17.32 10.39
N LEU A 270 4.94 -17.43 10.04
CA LEU A 270 4.19 -18.70 10.07
C LEU A 270 4.85 -19.82 9.24
N ARG A 271 5.68 -19.47 8.24
CA ARG A 271 6.35 -20.43 7.35
C ARG A 271 7.83 -20.63 7.64
N GLY A 272 8.35 -20.01 8.69
CA GLY A 272 9.76 -20.10 9.07
C GLY A 272 10.47 -18.76 8.98
N VAL A 273 11.79 -18.79 8.81
CA VAL A 273 12.60 -17.57 8.89
C VAL A 273 12.73 -16.92 7.51
N MET A 274 12.34 -15.65 7.39
CA MET A 274 12.39 -14.86 6.15
C MET A 274 13.07 -13.51 6.38
N TRP A 275 13.58 -12.89 5.32
CA TRP A 275 13.99 -11.48 5.36
C TRP A 275 12.76 -10.58 5.46
N ASN A 276 12.79 -9.58 6.33
CA ASN A 276 11.67 -8.67 6.57
C ASN A 276 11.47 -7.61 5.45
N THR A 277 11.65 -7.98 4.19
CA THR A 277 11.47 -7.10 3.02
C THR A 277 10.76 -7.85 1.89
N GLY A 278 9.90 -7.13 1.17
CA GLY A 278 9.23 -7.62 -0.04
C GLY A 278 9.93 -7.20 -1.35
N ASP A 279 11.00 -6.42 -1.28
CA ASP A 279 11.74 -5.92 -2.44
C ASP A 279 12.50 -7.07 -3.12
N ALA A 280 12.05 -7.46 -4.32
CA ALA A 280 12.61 -8.59 -5.06
C ALA A 280 14.10 -8.40 -5.42
N VAL A 281 14.54 -7.16 -5.67
CA VAL A 281 15.94 -6.86 -5.99
C VAL A 281 16.78 -6.95 -4.72
N ALA A 282 16.31 -6.38 -3.61
CA ALA A 282 16.96 -6.51 -2.31
C ALA A 282 17.07 -7.97 -1.85
N LEU A 283 16.02 -8.78 -2.06
CA LEU A 283 16.03 -10.21 -1.75
C LEU A 283 17.09 -10.96 -2.57
N LYS A 284 17.25 -10.63 -3.86
CA LYS A 284 18.30 -11.19 -4.70
C LYS A 284 19.70 -10.81 -4.21
N LEU A 285 19.89 -9.57 -3.78
CA LEU A 285 21.14 -9.10 -3.16
C LEU A 285 21.48 -9.86 -1.86
N LEU A 286 20.47 -10.40 -1.18
CA LEU A 286 20.61 -11.14 0.09
C LEU A 286 20.76 -12.67 -0.08
N GLU A 287 20.72 -13.21 -1.30
CA GLU A 287 20.86 -14.66 -1.56
C GLU A 287 22.19 -15.23 -1.00
N GLY A 288 23.27 -14.45 -1.09
CA GLY A 288 24.59 -14.80 -0.52
C GLY A 288 24.75 -14.45 0.96
N GLY A 289 23.68 -13.96 1.61
CA GLY A 289 23.71 -13.43 2.98
C GLY A 289 24.29 -12.01 3.07
N LYS A 290 24.17 -11.42 4.27
CA LYS A 290 24.57 -10.02 4.49
C LYS A 290 26.05 -9.76 4.30
N ASP A 291 26.93 -10.69 4.67
CA ASP A 291 28.37 -10.49 4.48
C ASP A 291 28.76 -10.45 2.99
N ALA A 292 28.09 -11.23 2.14
CA ALA A 292 28.32 -11.16 0.70
C ALA A 292 27.84 -9.82 0.13
N LEU A 293 26.68 -9.34 0.58
CA LEU A 293 26.15 -8.02 0.25
C LEU A 293 27.13 -6.91 0.65
N LEU A 294 27.62 -6.92 1.90
CA LEU A 294 28.56 -5.92 2.41
C LEU A 294 29.82 -5.86 1.53
N ARG A 295 30.42 -7.02 1.21
CA ARG A 295 31.59 -7.08 0.32
C ARG A 295 31.30 -6.55 -1.08
N ALA A 296 30.13 -6.85 -1.64
CA ALA A 296 29.75 -6.38 -2.97
C ALA A 296 29.57 -4.86 -3.00
N ILE A 297 28.88 -4.30 -2.00
CA ILE A 297 28.69 -2.84 -1.85
C ILE A 297 30.04 -2.16 -1.66
N GLU A 298 30.89 -2.69 -0.77
CA GLU A 298 32.24 -2.17 -0.60
C GLU A 298 32.94 -2.13 -1.96
N GLN A 299 33.11 -3.26 -2.63
CA GLN A 299 33.81 -3.35 -3.92
C GLN A 299 33.26 -2.36 -4.98
N ARG A 300 31.93 -2.21 -5.05
CA ARG A 300 31.30 -1.23 -5.96
C ARG A 300 31.65 0.20 -5.59
N LEU A 301 31.45 0.61 -4.34
CA LEU A 301 31.82 1.95 -3.86
C LEU A 301 33.32 2.21 -4.04
N LEU A 302 34.14 1.16 -3.89
CA LEU A 302 35.57 1.22 -4.09
C LEU A 302 35.96 1.48 -5.55
N ALA A 303 35.18 0.99 -6.51
CA ALA A 303 35.40 1.17 -7.94
C ALA A 303 34.81 2.50 -8.45
N GLU A 304 33.63 2.88 -7.98
CA GLU A 304 32.87 4.03 -8.46
C GLU A 304 33.24 5.34 -7.74
N HIS A 305 33.62 5.26 -6.46
CA HIS A 305 33.86 6.43 -5.59
C HIS A 305 35.19 6.38 -4.82
N PRO A 306 36.34 6.07 -5.46
CA PRO A 306 37.60 5.82 -4.76
C PRO A 306 38.16 7.01 -3.97
N ALA A 307 37.84 8.25 -4.37
CA ALA A 307 38.31 9.47 -3.73
C ALA A 307 37.28 10.10 -2.76
N HIS A 308 36.12 9.46 -2.57
CA HIS A 308 35.08 10.03 -1.73
C HIS A 308 35.49 9.99 -0.25
N PRO A 309 35.36 11.07 0.54
CA PRO A 309 35.81 11.12 1.92
C PRO A 309 35.17 10.06 2.84
N ALA A 310 33.95 9.64 2.52
CA ALA A 310 33.27 8.56 3.24
C ALA A 310 33.81 7.15 2.93
N VAL A 311 34.70 6.99 1.96
CA VAL A 311 35.31 5.69 1.58
C VAL A 311 36.74 5.65 2.11
N ASN A 312 36.89 5.71 3.44
CA ASN A 312 38.20 5.69 4.11
C ASN A 312 38.76 4.27 4.20
N ARG A 313 39.95 4.04 3.66
CA ARG A 313 40.59 2.72 3.64
C ARG A 313 41.90 2.69 4.40
N CYS A 314 42.23 1.52 4.91
CA CYS A 314 43.57 1.25 5.38
C CYS A 314 44.57 1.28 4.20
N PRO A 315 45.64 2.09 4.27
CA PRO A 315 46.65 2.14 3.21
C PRO A 315 47.46 0.83 3.10
N ARG A 316 47.45 0.00 4.15
CA ARG A 316 48.18 -1.27 4.19
C ARG A 316 47.39 -2.44 3.61
N CYS A 317 46.13 -2.62 4.01
CA CYS A 317 45.35 -3.81 3.64
C CYS A 317 44.13 -3.49 2.76
N GLY A 318 43.87 -2.22 2.44
CA GLY A 318 42.73 -1.80 1.61
C GLY A 318 41.35 -1.94 2.26
N GLY A 319 41.26 -2.50 3.47
CA GLY A 319 39.97 -2.68 4.17
C GLY A 319 39.35 -1.35 4.61
N LEU A 320 38.01 -1.29 4.61
CA LEU A 320 37.25 -0.12 5.02
C LEU A 320 37.48 0.18 6.52
N ALA A 321 37.81 1.45 6.81
CA ALA A 321 38.06 1.90 8.17
C ALA A 321 36.77 1.97 9.00
N ARG A 322 36.89 2.06 10.33
CA ARG A 322 35.73 2.06 11.24
C ARG A 322 34.86 3.32 11.15
N THR A 323 35.45 4.45 10.74
CA THR A 323 34.76 5.72 10.45
C THR A 323 35.49 6.45 9.32
N PRO A 324 34.87 7.41 8.63
CA PRO A 324 35.53 8.20 7.59
C PRO A 324 36.81 8.91 8.07
N GLN A 325 36.92 9.20 9.37
CA GLN A 325 38.07 9.89 9.99
C GLN A 325 39.04 8.94 10.72
N ALA A 326 38.75 7.64 10.77
CA ALA A 326 39.59 6.68 11.50
C ALA A 326 41.01 6.64 10.90
N LYS A 327 42.03 6.74 11.75
CA LYS A 327 43.45 6.63 11.38
C LYS A 327 44.09 5.30 11.82
N GLN A 328 43.26 4.29 12.08
CA GLN A 328 43.70 2.96 12.46
C GLN A 328 42.77 1.92 11.83
N CYS A 329 43.36 0.85 11.27
CA CYS A 329 42.64 -0.22 10.62
C CYS A 329 42.10 -1.21 11.66
N ARG A 330 40.80 -1.51 11.57
CA ARG A 330 40.17 -2.56 12.38
C ARG A 330 40.50 -3.99 11.92
N HIS A 331 40.95 -4.17 10.68
CA HIS A 331 41.24 -5.49 10.11
C HIS A 331 42.69 -5.93 10.36
N CYS A 332 43.67 -5.05 10.12
CA CYS A 332 45.10 -5.38 10.25
C CYS A 332 45.84 -4.60 11.36
N GLY A 333 45.14 -3.77 12.13
CA GLY A 333 45.72 -2.98 13.23
C GLY A 333 46.62 -1.82 12.82
N HIS A 334 46.95 -1.66 11.53
CA HIS A 334 47.83 -0.61 11.04
C HIS A 334 47.30 0.79 11.40
N SER A 335 48.16 1.63 11.98
CA SER A 335 47.88 3.03 12.31
C SER A 335 48.62 3.94 11.35
N TRP A 336 47.92 4.94 10.82
CA TRP A 336 48.49 6.02 10.00
C TRP A 336 48.26 7.39 10.67
N ARG A 337 48.30 7.39 12.01
CA ARG A 337 48.44 8.62 12.79
C ARG A 337 49.85 9.17 12.55
N SER A 338 49.89 10.37 12.01
CA SER A 338 51.11 11.18 11.83
C SER A 338 51.77 11.45 13.17
#